data_AF-A0A1D2M3B4-F1
#
_entry.id   AF-A0A1D2M3B4-F1
#
_cell.length_a   1.000
_cell.length_b   1.000
_cell.length_c   1.000
_cell.angle_alpha   90.00
_cell.angle_beta   90.00
_cell.angle_gamma   90.00
#
_symmetry.space_group_name_H-M   'P 1'
#
loop_
_entity.id
_entity.type
_entity.pdbx_description
1 polymer ?
#
loop_
_entity_poly.entity_id
_entity_poly.type
_entity_poly.pdbx_seq_one_letter_code
_entity_poly.pdbx_strand_id
1 'polypeptide(L)'
;MEAWVAPDNGPENLLWYWREDVLANSHHLYWHLSYPINGESGKPDRGGELFYFFHHNMLARFHAERLSVGLPPVTAHDLRPGSIIPFGYSPHLFDSNSGRNYSTRPAGVPVSDVTVTTTMGSNYFVSARNRSIQLSRIIDGVSKDILKDVIRANNQFLKWKNDEGIDLLGNTVQANIFSVNPEYYGSTGFITLAIILLFSIEHQSTNRISTVPGAMEEDATSMRDIMFYPFHTSIDSIFKRHKNRLEPYMLSQQKDEYAHEINTATVRLFLGPKHDLNGRLYNVEEQRDLMFIMDTFTISLPKGTKEGLEMYLFAMITNDDESSVKQLSSNMTQSCQQAYIMCGIFGEKYPDARPMNYPFDRRLYAAQKEEDGLEQEAFSKHPLWAPAPRASPLSGVASNTDCAIRSNPAMVHGQDSGRQRQRSDPDLLSDIDSRQLTSVDPSTNNSS
;
A
#
# COMPACT_ATOMS: atom_id res chain seq x y z
N MET A 1 -23.07 10.59 6.92
CA MET A 1 -22.95 9.68 5.76
C MET A 1 -22.76 8.25 6.26
N GLU A 2 -23.55 7.83 7.26
CA GLU A 2 -23.20 6.68 8.14
C GLU A 2 -24.03 5.41 7.87
N ALA A 3 -24.95 5.46 6.90
CA ALA A 3 -25.99 4.44 6.73
C ALA A 3 -25.65 3.32 5.72
N TRP A 4 -24.42 3.29 5.16
CA TRP A 4 -24.03 2.37 4.09
C TRP A 4 -22.78 1.54 4.38
N VAL A 5 -22.16 1.72 5.55
CA VAL A 5 -20.98 0.95 5.97
C VAL A 5 -21.45 -0.20 6.86
N ALA A 6 -21.20 -1.42 6.42
CA ALA A 6 -21.62 -2.69 7.02
C ALA A 6 -21.32 -2.81 8.53
N PRO A 7 -22.26 -2.46 9.44
CA PRO A 7 -21.96 -2.26 10.86
C PRO A 7 -21.59 -3.55 11.60
N ASP A 8 -21.85 -4.70 10.99
CA ASP A 8 -21.56 -6.04 11.51
C ASP A 8 -20.07 -6.40 11.53
N ASN A 9 -19.21 -5.65 10.85
CA ASN A 9 -17.74 -5.78 10.91
C ASN A 9 -17.11 -5.16 12.19
N GLY A 10 -17.90 -4.64 13.13
CA GLY A 10 -17.43 -4.19 14.45
C GLY A 10 -16.54 -2.93 14.43
N PRO A 11 -15.61 -2.75 15.40
CA PRO A 11 -14.78 -1.54 15.52
C PRO A 11 -13.90 -1.28 14.29
N GLU A 12 -13.55 -2.32 13.55
CA GLU A 12 -12.78 -2.22 12.31
C GLU A 12 -13.53 -1.46 11.21
N ASN A 13 -14.84 -1.26 11.31
CA ASN A 13 -15.58 -0.39 10.41
C ASN A 13 -15.09 1.06 10.39
N LEU A 14 -14.41 1.54 11.44
CA LEU A 14 -13.82 2.88 11.43
C LEU A 14 -12.86 3.12 10.26
N LEU A 15 -12.33 2.05 9.65
CA LEU A 15 -11.37 2.06 8.54
C LEU A 15 -11.96 1.61 7.20
N TRP A 16 -13.29 1.61 7.07
CA TRP A 16 -13.96 1.29 5.80
C TRP A 16 -13.42 2.12 4.64
N TYR A 17 -13.20 3.43 4.86
CA TYR A 17 -12.73 4.38 3.85
C TYR A 17 -11.34 4.06 3.30
N TRP A 18 -10.55 3.22 3.99
CA TRP A 18 -9.26 2.74 3.51
C TRP A 18 -9.38 1.36 2.88
N ARG A 19 -10.01 0.40 3.59
CA ARG A 19 -10.12 -0.99 3.14
C ARG A 19 -10.99 -1.15 1.90
N GLU A 20 -12.05 -0.36 1.81
CA GLU A 20 -13.13 -0.51 0.84
C GLU A 20 -13.10 0.56 -0.26
N ASP A 21 -12.11 1.47 -0.23
CA ASP A 21 -11.86 2.41 -1.32
C ASP A 21 -11.59 1.68 -2.64
N VAL A 22 -12.24 2.18 -3.69
CA VAL A 22 -12.22 1.54 -5.01
C VAL A 22 -10.85 1.71 -5.67
N LEU A 23 -10.17 2.84 -5.47
CA LEU A 23 -8.87 3.12 -6.10
C LEU A 23 -7.74 2.36 -5.41
N ALA A 24 -7.76 2.23 -4.08
CA ALA A 24 -6.82 1.42 -3.31
C ALA A 24 -6.90 -0.07 -3.72
N ASN A 25 -8.11 -0.63 -3.80
CA ASN A 25 -8.33 -2.00 -4.29
C ASN A 25 -7.93 -2.15 -5.77
N SER A 26 -8.23 -1.16 -6.62
CA SER A 26 -7.81 -1.17 -8.03
C SER A 26 -6.28 -1.14 -8.17
N HIS A 27 -5.59 -0.36 -7.33
CA HIS A 27 -4.12 -0.29 -7.30
C HIS A 27 -3.49 -1.63 -6.88
N HIS A 28 -4.06 -2.33 -5.89
CA HIS A 28 -3.66 -3.70 -5.53
C HIS A 28 -3.85 -4.68 -6.69
N LEU A 29 -5.02 -4.68 -7.34
CA LEU A 29 -5.28 -5.47 -8.55
C LEU A 29 -4.28 -5.15 -9.68
N TYR A 30 -4.08 -3.87 -10.03
CA TYR A 30 -3.19 -3.49 -11.13
C TYR A 30 -1.72 -3.79 -10.84
N TRP A 31 -1.29 -3.73 -9.58
CA TRP A 31 0.02 -4.20 -9.18
C TRP A 31 0.17 -5.71 -9.42
N HIS A 32 -0.80 -6.51 -8.97
CA HIS A 32 -0.82 -7.97 -9.19
C HIS A 32 -0.92 -8.36 -10.67
N LEU A 33 -1.61 -7.58 -11.51
CA LEU A 33 -1.63 -7.74 -12.96
C LEU A 33 -0.30 -7.37 -13.64
N SER A 34 0.45 -6.42 -13.06
CA SER A 34 1.78 -6.02 -13.55
C SER A 34 2.88 -6.99 -13.10
N TYR A 35 2.71 -7.62 -11.94
CA TYR A 35 3.65 -8.57 -11.32
C TYR A 35 2.97 -9.91 -11.00
N PRO A 36 2.45 -10.63 -12.01
CA PRO A 36 1.64 -11.83 -11.80
C PRO A 36 2.48 -13.00 -11.26
N ILE A 37 1.85 -13.86 -10.46
CA ILE A 37 2.45 -15.09 -9.91
C ILE A 37 2.93 -16.01 -11.06
N ASN A 38 2.15 -16.09 -12.13
CA ASN A 38 2.45 -16.82 -13.36
C ASN A 38 2.38 -15.84 -14.54
N GLY A 39 3.49 -15.64 -15.26
CA GLY A 39 3.53 -14.78 -16.44
C GLY A 39 4.46 -15.35 -17.51
N GLU A 40 4.06 -15.26 -18.78
CA GLU A 40 4.89 -15.72 -19.91
C GLU A 40 5.97 -14.70 -20.31
N SER A 41 5.81 -13.45 -19.86
CA SER A 41 6.83 -12.42 -20.00
C SER A 41 8.01 -12.71 -19.06
N GLY A 42 9.23 -12.43 -19.52
CA GLY A 42 10.46 -12.69 -18.76
C GLY A 42 10.50 -11.96 -17.41
N LYS A 43 11.39 -12.40 -16.52
CA LYS A 43 11.45 -11.90 -15.14
C LYS A 43 11.52 -10.37 -15.09
N PRO A 44 10.56 -9.70 -14.44
CA PRO A 44 10.60 -8.25 -14.27
C PRO A 44 11.73 -7.85 -13.31
N ASP A 45 12.31 -6.67 -13.53
CA ASP A 45 13.38 -6.16 -12.68
C ASP A 45 12.89 -5.99 -11.23
N ARG A 46 13.59 -6.64 -10.30
CA ARG A 46 13.33 -6.59 -8.84
C ARG A 46 11.87 -6.90 -8.43
N GLY A 47 11.13 -7.67 -9.22
CA GLY A 47 9.70 -7.95 -8.97
C GLY A 47 9.37 -8.58 -7.61
N GLY A 48 10.28 -9.37 -7.04
CA GLY A 48 10.13 -9.92 -5.68
C GLY A 48 10.40 -8.89 -4.59
N GLU A 49 11.31 -7.94 -4.84
CA GLU A 49 11.50 -6.82 -3.91
C GLU A 49 10.32 -5.84 -3.97
N LEU A 50 9.75 -5.61 -5.16
CA LEU A 50 8.51 -4.86 -5.32
C LEU A 50 7.36 -5.52 -4.57
N PHE A 51 7.22 -6.86 -4.63
CA PHE A 51 6.21 -7.58 -3.84
C PHE A 51 6.33 -7.27 -2.34
N TYR A 52 7.55 -7.33 -1.78
CA TYR A 52 7.79 -6.91 -0.40
C TYR A 52 7.42 -5.43 -0.18
N PHE A 53 7.99 -4.54 -0.99
CA PHE A 53 7.92 -3.10 -0.77
C PHE A 53 6.51 -2.53 -0.88
N PHE A 54 5.75 -3.00 -1.88
CA PHE A 54 4.35 -2.63 -2.12
C PHE A 54 3.49 -2.90 -0.88
N HIS A 55 3.49 -4.15 -0.41
CA HIS A 55 2.72 -4.57 0.76
C HIS A 55 3.24 -3.93 2.05
N HIS A 56 4.55 -3.76 2.21
CA HIS A 56 5.14 -3.04 3.35
C HIS A 56 4.65 -1.58 3.42
N ASN A 57 4.65 -0.87 2.30
CA ASN A 57 4.19 0.53 2.23
C ASN A 57 2.69 0.63 2.56
N MET A 58 1.87 -0.27 2.03
CA MET A 58 0.44 -0.35 2.34
C MET A 58 0.16 -0.64 3.81
N LEU A 59 0.93 -1.54 4.44
CA LEU A 59 0.81 -1.84 5.88
C LEU A 59 1.22 -0.64 6.75
N ALA A 60 2.32 0.04 6.42
CA ALA A 60 2.78 1.24 7.13
C ALA A 60 1.74 2.37 7.05
N ARG A 61 1.14 2.60 5.87
CA ARG A 61 0.01 3.53 5.70
C ARG A 61 -1.21 3.10 6.50
N PHE A 62 -1.62 1.83 6.43
CA PHE A 62 -2.74 1.33 7.22
C PHE A 62 -2.52 1.47 8.73
N HIS A 63 -1.29 1.29 9.23
CA HIS A 63 -0.97 1.55 10.63
C HIS A 63 -1.14 3.02 11.02
N ALA A 64 -0.82 3.96 10.13
CA ALA A 64 -1.11 5.38 10.35
C ALA A 64 -2.63 5.66 10.37
N GLU A 65 -3.40 5.10 9.44
CA GLU A 65 -4.87 5.21 9.44
C GLU A 65 -5.49 4.65 10.73
N ARG A 66 -5.02 3.50 11.20
CA ARG A 66 -5.45 2.90 12.48
C ARG A 66 -5.25 3.86 13.65
N LEU A 67 -4.07 4.46 13.76
CA LEU A 67 -3.77 5.45 14.80
C LEU A 67 -4.68 6.68 14.70
N SER A 68 -5.01 7.14 13.49
CA SER A 68 -5.92 8.27 13.24
C SER A 68 -7.34 8.03 13.77
N VAL A 69 -7.81 6.78 13.82
CA VAL A 69 -9.13 6.40 14.38
C VAL A 69 -9.05 5.77 15.78
N GLY A 70 -7.90 5.86 16.46
CA GLY A 70 -7.70 5.35 17.82
C GLY A 70 -7.54 3.82 17.95
N LEU A 71 -7.27 3.13 16.85
CA LEU A 71 -7.00 1.69 16.81
C LEU A 71 -5.49 1.39 16.84
N PRO A 72 -5.03 0.33 17.53
CA PRO A 72 -3.61 0.02 17.62
C PRO A 72 -3.10 -0.53 16.28
N PRO A 73 -1.81 -0.37 15.93
CA PRO A 73 -1.19 -1.05 14.79
C PRO A 73 -1.46 -2.56 14.79
N VAL A 74 -1.49 -3.16 13.60
CA VAL A 74 -1.93 -4.55 13.46
C VAL A 74 -0.90 -5.50 14.03
N THR A 75 -1.36 -6.51 14.78
CA THR A 75 -0.50 -7.61 15.23
C THR A 75 -0.50 -8.72 14.18
N ALA A 76 0.69 -9.20 13.81
CA ALA A 76 0.85 -10.33 12.89
C ALA A 76 0.07 -11.56 13.34
N HIS A 77 -0.75 -12.11 12.44
CA HIS A 77 -1.54 -13.33 12.69
C HIS A 77 -1.18 -14.40 11.65
N ASP A 78 -0.53 -15.47 12.12
CA ASP A 78 -0.16 -16.62 11.29
C ASP A 78 -1.15 -17.78 11.47
N LEU A 79 -1.72 -18.24 10.35
CA LEU A 79 -2.73 -19.31 10.24
C LEU A 79 -2.13 -20.70 10.49
N ARG A 80 -1.71 -20.95 11.73
CA ARG A 80 -1.27 -22.28 12.19
C ARG A 80 -2.47 -23.20 12.43
N PRO A 81 -2.37 -24.52 12.22
CA PRO A 81 -3.43 -25.47 12.56
C PRO A 81 -3.95 -25.26 13.98
N GLY A 82 -5.26 -25.11 14.14
CA GLY A 82 -5.92 -24.85 15.42
C GLY A 82 -5.83 -23.41 15.94
N SER A 83 -5.14 -22.49 15.27
CA SER A 83 -5.17 -21.07 15.64
C SER A 83 -6.55 -20.48 15.37
N ILE A 84 -7.03 -19.62 16.26
CA ILE A 84 -8.37 -19.01 16.18
C ILE A 84 -8.31 -17.75 15.32
N ILE A 85 -9.18 -17.68 14.30
CA ILE A 85 -9.38 -16.50 13.47
C ILE A 85 -10.00 -15.38 14.32
N PRO A 86 -9.30 -14.25 14.56
CA PRO A 86 -9.70 -13.28 15.58
C PRO A 86 -10.80 -12.32 15.12
N PHE A 87 -10.84 -11.98 13.84
CA PHE A 87 -11.76 -10.99 13.27
C PHE A 87 -12.65 -11.65 12.22
N GLY A 88 -13.95 -11.36 12.24
CA GLY A 88 -14.85 -11.74 11.16
C GLY A 88 -14.80 -10.71 10.02
N TYR A 89 -15.40 -11.03 8.87
CA TYR A 89 -15.69 -10.05 7.83
C TYR A 89 -16.92 -10.44 6.99
N SER A 90 -17.85 -9.50 6.83
CA SER A 90 -18.96 -9.55 5.88
C SER A 90 -18.67 -8.57 4.75
N PRO A 91 -18.44 -9.02 3.51
CA PRO A 91 -18.09 -8.13 2.40
C PRO A 91 -19.29 -7.38 1.82
N HIS A 92 -20.50 -7.93 1.93
CA HIS A 92 -21.74 -7.43 1.31
C HIS A 92 -21.63 -7.19 -0.21
N LEU A 93 -20.66 -7.84 -0.87
CA LEU A 93 -20.46 -7.82 -2.31
C LEU A 93 -21.37 -8.84 -3.00
N PHE A 94 -21.77 -8.53 -4.24
CA PHE A 94 -22.56 -9.41 -5.10
C PHE A 94 -21.86 -9.57 -6.45
N ASP A 95 -21.51 -10.80 -6.81
CA ASP A 95 -21.06 -11.12 -8.16
C ASP A 95 -22.28 -11.22 -9.09
N SER A 96 -22.39 -10.26 -10.00
CA SER A 96 -23.43 -10.20 -11.01
C SER A 96 -23.33 -11.30 -12.06
N ASN A 97 -22.16 -11.95 -12.23
CA ASN A 97 -21.97 -13.00 -13.23
C ASN A 97 -22.51 -14.35 -12.75
N SER A 98 -22.19 -14.78 -11.53
CA SER A 98 -22.75 -15.99 -10.91
C SER A 98 -24.12 -15.76 -10.27
N GLY A 99 -24.51 -14.51 -10.02
CA GLY A 99 -25.75 -14.14 -9.34
C GLY A 99 -25.72 -14.45 -7.84
N ARG A 100 -24.56 -14.34 -7.19
CA ARG A 100 -24.34 -14.75 -5.80
C ARG A 100 -23.67 -13.66 -4.97
N ASN A 101 -24.08 -13.54 -3.71
CA ASN A 101 -23.34 -12.75 -2.72
C ASN A 101 -22.00 -13.44 -2.42
N TYR A 102 -20.94 -12.66 -2.21
CA TYR A 102 -19.66 -13.17 -1.70
C TYR A 102 -19.84 -13.81 -0.32
N SER A 103 -19.00 -14.78 0.01
CA SER A 103 -19.04 -15.45 1.31
C SER A 103 -18.58 -14.53 2.43
N THR A 104 -19.23 -14.67 3.57
CA THR A 104 -18.80 -14.06 4.83
C THR A 104 -17.70 -14.92 5.46
N ARG A 105 -17.01 -14.37 6.45
CA ARG A 105 -15.95 -15.07 7.16
C ARG A 105 -16.15 -14.88 8.66
N PRO A 106 -16.75 -15.85 9.40
CA PRO A 106 -17.01 -15.68 10.83
C PRO A 106 -15.73 -15.61 11.69
N ALA A 107 -15.80 -14.87 12.79
CA ALA A 107 -14.77 -14.85 13.83
C ALA A 107 -14.82 -16.13 14.68
N GLY A 108 -13.74 -16.41 15.42
CA GLY A 108 -13.71 -17.48 16.43
C GLY A 108 -13.52 -18.90 15.87
N VAL A 109 -13.45 -19.07 14.55
CA VAL A 109 -13.26 -20.39 13.93
C VAL A 109 -11.77 -20.81 14.00
N PRO A 110 -11.45 -22.06 14.37
CA PRO A 110 -10.09 -22.57 14.28
C PRO A 110 -9.67 -22.87 12.83
N VAL A 111 -8.46 -22.46 12.44
CA VAL A 111 -7.83 -22.84 11.18
C VAL A 111 -7.69 -24.35 11.11
N SER A 112 -8.28 -24.98 10.09
CA SER A 112 -8.28 -26.42 9.88
C SER A 112 -8.06 -26.75 8.40
N ASP A 113 -7.80 -28.02 8.08
CA ASP A 113 -7.60 -28.45 6.70
C ASP A 113 -8.95 -28.41 5.93
N VAL A 114 -8.95 -27.90 4.69
CA VAL A 114 -10.15 -27.69 3.87
C VAL A 114 -10.18 -28.59 2.64
N THR A 115 -11.38 -29.00 2.22
CA THR A 115 -11.62 -29.56 0.88
C THR A 115 -12.43 -28.53 0.10
N VAL A 116 -11.87 -28.05 -1.01
CA VAL A 116 -12.50 -27.06 -1.89
C VAL A 116 -13.07 -27.76 -3.10
N THR A 117 -14.34 -27.50 -3.40
CA THR A 117 -15.03 -27.96 -4.61
C THR A 117 -15.06 -26.84 -5.64
N THR A 118 -14.40 -27.02 -6.79
CA THR A 118 -14.41 -26.03 -7.87
C THR A 118 -15.80 -25.90 -8.52
N THR A 119 -16.00 -24.85 -9.31
CA THR A 119 -17.18 -24.67 -10.18
C THR A 119 -17.40 -25.84 -11.14
N MET A 120 -16.34 -26.56 -11.53
CA MET A 120 -16.39 -27.79 -12.33
C MET A 120 -16.66 -29.06 -11.50
N GLY A 121 -16.98 -28.94 -10.21
CA GLY A 121 -17.26 -30.08 -9.32
C GLY A 121 -16.03 -30.90 -8.93
N SER A 122 -14.81 -30.43 -9.23
CA SER A 122 -13.57 -31.11 -8.87
C SER A 122 -13.18 -30.75 -7.44
N ASN A 123 -12.87 -31.74 -6.60
CA ASN A 123 -12.43 -31.53 -5.23
C ASN A 123 -10.90 -31.50 -5.13
N TYR A 124 -10.34 -30.50 -4.47
CA TYR A 124 -8.92 -30.47 -4.08
C TYR A 124 -8.79 -30.19 -2.58
N PHE A 125 -7.69 -30.65 -1.98
CA PHE A 125 -7.47 -30.60 -0.53
C PHE A 125 -6.33 -29.63 -0.20
N VAL A 126 -6.57 -28.75 0.78
CA VAL A 126 -5.59 -27.77 1.27
C VAL A 126 -5.35 -28.01 2.75
N SER A 127 -4.11 -28.34 3.10
CA SER A 127 -3.68 -28.59 4.48
C SER A 127 -3.01 -27.37 5.10
N ALA A 128 -3.57 -26.88 6.21
CA ALA A 128 -2.98 -25.86 7.07
C ALA A 128 -1.64 -26.32 7.67
N ARG A 129 -1.48 -27.64 7.86
CA ARG A 129 -0.19 -28.24 8.26
C ARG A 129 0.85 -28.12 7.15
N ASN A 130 0.49 -28.39 5.89
CA ASN A 130 1.41 -28.24 4.76
C ASN A 130 1.83 -26.77 4.57
N ARG A 131 0.88 -25.82 4.66
CA ARG A 131 1.17 -24.37 4.69
C ARG A 131 2.22 -24.02 5.75
N SER A 132 2.03 -24.53 6.98
CA SER A 132 2.94 -24.28 8.10
C SER A 132 4.35 -24.88 7.87
N ILE A 133 4.45 -26.00 7.16
CA ILE A 133 5.74 -26.61 6.76
C ILE A 133 6.43 -25.76 5.68
N GLN A 134 5.70 -25.21 4.70
CA GLN A 134 6.27 -24.30 3.70
C GLN A 134 6.82 -23.03 4.36
N LEU A 135 6.02 -22.40 5.23
CA LEU A 135 6.46 -21.23 6.01
C LEU A 135 7.70 -21.54 6.87
N SER A 136 7.75 -22.71 7.54
CA SER A 136 8.90 -23.05 8.38
C SER A 136 10.19 -23.24 7.58
N ARG A 137 10.12 -23.78 6.35
CA ARG A 137 11.27 -23.87 5.42
C ARG A 137 11.79 -22.49 5.01
N ILE A 138 10.89 -21.53 4.74
CA ILE A 138 11.26 -20.15 4.42
C ILE A 138 11.93 -19.50 5.64
N ILE A 139 11.31 -19.59 6.84
CA ILE A 139 11.85 -19.02 8.07
C ILE A 139 13.23 -19.62 8.45
N ASP A 140 13.41 -20.92 8.28
CA ASP A 140 14.70 -21.59 8.51
C ASP A 140 15.78 -21.07 7.55
N GLY A 141 15.45 -20.90 6.27
CA GLY A 141 16.35 -20.30 5.27
C GLY A 141 16.72 -18.85 5.58
N VAL A 142 15.74 -18.02 5.94
CA VAL A 142 15.94 -16.63 6.41
C VAL A 142 16.84 -16.57 7.64
N SER A 143 16.69 -17.52 8.57
CA SER A 143 17.47 -17.57 9.81
C SER A 143 18.94 -17.96 9.59
N LYS A 144 19.23 -18.66 8.50
CA LYS A 144 20.56 -19.15 8.12
C LYS A 144 21.28 -18.30 7.07
N ASP A 145 20.63 -17.26 6.54
CA ASP A 145 21.04 -16.59 5.30
C ASP A 145 21.31 -17.59 4.15
N ILE A 146 20.45 -18.61 4.01
CA ILE A 146 20.51 -19.60 2.91
C ILE A 146 19.11 -19.91 2.35
N LEU A 147 18.91 -19.71 1.03
CA LEU A 147 17.80 -20.35 0.30
C LEU A 147 18.31 -21.58 -0.46
N LYS A 148 17.55 -22.67 -0.43
CA LYS A 148 17.93 -23.99 -0.96
C LYS A 148 17.62 -24.08 -2.46
N ASP A 149 18.49 -23.53 -3.29
CA ASP A 149 18.47 -23.81 -4.72
C ASP A 149 18.94 -25.25 -4.99
N VAL A 150 18.13 -26.01 -5.71
CA VAL A 150 18.44 -27.38 -6.19
C VAL A 150 18.38 -27.43 -7.73
N ILE A 151 17.81 -26.41 -8.37
CA ILE A 151 17.47 -26.40 -9.79
C ILE A 151 18.59 -25.71 -10.59
N ARG A 152 19.24 -24.69 -10.03
CA ARG A 152 20.42 -24.03 -10.63
C ARG A 152 21.71 -24.67 -10.13
N ALA A 153 22.17 -25.68 -10.86
CA ALA A 153 23.54 -26.22 -10.88
C ALA A 153 24.32 -26.32 -9.53
N ASN A 154 24.53 -27.56 -9.09
CA ASN A 154 25.65 -27.98 -8.22
C ASN A 154 25.53 -27.72 -6.70
N ASN A 155 24.33 -27.68 -6.10
CA ASN A 155 24.14 -27.49 -4.65
C ASN A 155 24.83 -26.22 -4.09
N GLN A 156 25.11 -25.20 -4.92
CA GLN A 156 25.77 -23.99 -4.45
C GLN A 156 24.80 -23.13 -3.66
N PHE A 157 25.15 -22.86 -2.40
CA PHE A 157 24.42 -21.91 -1.57
C PHE A 157 24.57 -20.50 -2.14
N LEU A 158 23.47 -19.94 -2.68
CA LEU A 158 23.42 -18.53 -3.08
C LEU A 158 23.64 -17.65 -1.84
N LYS A 159 24.73 -16.89 -1.80
CA LYS A 159 25.03 -15.95 -0.71
C LYS A 159 24.16 -14.69 -0.88
N TRP A 160 23.00 -14.68 -0.27
CA TRP A 160 21.95 -13.65 -0.42
C TRP A 160 21.86 -12.65 0.76
N LYS A 161 22.88 -12.60 1.64
CA LYS A 161 23.01 -11.53 2.65
C LYS A 161 23.53 -10.23 2.00
N ASN A 162 22.79 -9.72 1.02
CA ASN A 162 23.10 -8.53 0.23
C ASN A 162 21.80 -7.83 -0.21
N ASP A 163 21.95 -6.69 -0.87
CA ASP A 163 20.87 -5.84 -1.37
C ASP A 163 19.91 -6.56 -2.34
N GLU A 164 20.40 -7.57 -3.09
CA GLU A 164 19.62 -8.35 -4.05
C GLU A 164 18.81 -9.50 -3.40
N GLY A 165 19.19 -9.93 -2.19
CA GLY A 165 18.62 -11.11 -1.55
C GLY A 165 17.12 -10.98 -1.23
N ILE A 166 16.66 -9.76 -1.00
CA ILE A 166 15.24 -9.46 -0.77
C ILE A 166 14.37 -9.83 -1.99
N ASP A 167 14.88 -9.68 -3.21
CA ASP A 167 14.14 -10.05 -4.43
C ASP A 167 14.01 -11.57 -4.54
N LEU A 168 15.09 -12.34 -4.31
CA LEU A 168 15.04 -13.80 -4.29
C LEU A 168 14.08 -14.32 -3.21
N LEU A 169 14.10 -13.71 -2.02
CA LEU A 169 13.17 -14.02 -0.94
C LEU A 169 11.73 -13.67 -1.32
N GLY A 170 11.49 -12.51 -1.96
CA GLY A 170 10.17 -12.07 -2.41
C GLY A 170 9.53 -13.03 -3.41
N ASN A 171 10.27 -13.39 -4.46
CA ASN A 171 9.83 -14.39 -5.44
C ASN A 171 9.50 -15.74 -4.79
N THR A 172 10.27 -16.14 -3.76
CA THR A 172 10.07 -17.40 -3.02
C THR A 172 8.90 -17.34 -2.03
N VAL A 173 8.66 -16.17 -1.40
CA VAL A 173 7.57 -15.93 -0.44
C VAL A 173 6.22 -15.81 -1.14
N GLN A 174 6.16 -15.07 -2.26
CA GLN A 174 4.99 -15.01 -3.14
C GLN A 174 4.74 -16.37 -3.84
N ALA A 175 5.79 -17.19 -3.99
CA ALA A 175 5.81 -18.42 -4.78
C ALA A 175 5.45 -18.22 -6.25
N ASN A 176 5.93 -17.13 -6.84
CA ASN A 176 5.84 -16.90 -8.28
C ASN A 176 6.79 -17.82 -9.06
N ILE A 177 6.67 -17.84 -10.39
CA ILE A 177 7.49 -18.68 -11.29
C ILE A 177 9.01 -18.44 -11.18
N PHE A 178 9.46 -17.35 -10.54
CA PHE A 178 10.87 -17.04 -10.29
C PHE A 178 11.35 -17.44 -8.88
N SER A 179 10.50 -18.11 -8.09
CA SER A 179 10.85 -18.74 -6.81
C SER A 179 12.07 -19.65 -6.95
N VAL A 180 12.97 -19.60 -5.96
CA VAL A 180 14.28 -20.28 -6.00
C VAL A 180 14.13 -21.81 -6.09
N ASN A 181 13.10 -22.38 -5.45
CA ASN A 181 12.85 -23.81 -5.48
C ASN A 181 11.37 -24.11 -5.18
N PRO A 182 10.48 -24.12 -6.20
CA PRO A 182 9.05 -24.36 -6.01
C PRO A 182 8.72 -25.72 -5.39
N GLU A 183 9.50 -26.77 -5.67
CA GLU A 183 9.28 -28.10 -5.09
C GLU A 183 9.55 -28.10 -3.56
N TYR A 184 10.60 -27.41 -3.12
CA TYR A 184 10.97 -27.34 -1.71
C TYR A 184 10.17 -26.30 -0.92
N TYR A 185 9.94 -25.10 -1.48
CA TYR A 185 9.23 -24.02 -0.79
C TYR A 185 7.71 -24.05 -0.99
N GLY A 186 7.23 -24.80 -1.99
CA GLY A 186 5.82 -24.98 -2.34
C GLY A 186 5.44 -24.19 -3.59
N SER A 187 5.01 -24.88 -4.65
CA SER A 187 4.63 -24.28 -5.93
C SER A 187 3.36 -23.42 -5.86
N THR A 188 2.41 -23.80 -5.00
CA THR A 188 1.24 -22.98 -4.67
C THR A 188 1.59 -21.83 -3.71
N GLY A 189 2.65 -21.97 -2.91
CA GLY A 189 3.06 -21.02 -1.88
C GLY A 189 2.18 -21.00 -0.63
N PHE A 190 2.78 -20.67 0.51
CA PHE A 190 2.06 -20.60 1.78
C PHE A 190 1.05 -19.43 1.84
N ILE A 191 1.21 -18.42 0.97
CA ILE A 191 0.31 -17.26 0.84
C ILE A 191 -1.00 -17.67 0.18
N THR A 192 -0.95 -18.26 -1.02
CA THR A 192 -2.14 -18.77 -1.71
C THR A 192 -2.88 -19.82 -0.86
N LEU A 193 -2.13 -20.72 -0.19
CA LEU A 193 -2.74 -21.66 0.76
C LEU A 193 -3.40 -20.95 1.96
N ALA A 194 -2.88 -19.80 2.42
CA ALA A 194 -3.50 -18.99 3.46
C ALA A 194 -4.83 -18.38 3.00
N ILE A 195 -4.84 -17.82 1.78
CA ILE A 195 -6.02 -17.22 1.15
C ILE A 195 -7.13 -18.26 1.01
N ILE A 196 -6.81 -19.45 0.49
CA ILE A 196 -7.77 -20.56 0.35
C ILE A 196 -8.34 -20.98 1.71
N LEU A 197 -7.50 -21.07 2.75
CA LEU A 197 -7.97 -21.36 4.11
C LEU A 197 -8.89 -20.26 4.66
N LEU A 198 -8.68 -19.00 4.32
CA LEU A 198 -9.50 -17.87 4.81
C LEU A 198 -10.87 -17.80 4.13
N PHE A 199 -10.96 -17.87 2.80
CA PHE A 199 -12.25 -17.79 2.11
C PHE A 199 -13.12 -19.04 2.29
N SER A 200 -12.51 -20.21 2.60
CA SER A 200 -13.24 -21.47 2.76
C SER A 200 -13.95 -21.64 4.12
N ILE A 201 -13.80 -20.70 5.05
CA ILE A 201 -14.28 -20.84 6.45
C ILE A 201 -15.81 -21.00 6.53
N GLU A 202 -16.60 -20.18 5.81
CA GLU A 202 -18.07 -20.33 5.84
C GLU A 202 -18.51 -21.66 5.20
N HIS A 203 -17.81 -22.12 4.15
CA HIS A 203 -18.13 -23.40 3.50
C HIS A 203 -17.96 -24.57 4.46
N GLN A 204 -16.91 -24.56 5.30
CA GLN A 204 -16.72 -25.57 6.36
C GLN A 204 -17.85 -25.55 7.40
N SER A 205 -18.29 -24.38 7.85
CA SER A 205 -19.29 -24.26 8.92
C SER A 205 -20.72 -24.56 8.46
N THR A 206 -21.02 -24.35 7.17
CA THR A 206 -22.38 -24.50 6.61
C THR A 206 -22.59 -25.77 5.79
N ASN A 207 -21.52 -26.55 5.54
CA ASN A 207 -21.52 -27.73 4.65
C ASN A 207 -22.07 -27.42 3.23
N ARG A 208 -21.88 -26.17 2.77
CA ARG A 208 -22.30 -25.67 1.46
C ARG A 208 -21.20 -25.91 0.42
N ILE A 209 -21.60 -26.00 -0.85
CA ILE A 209 -20.68 -26.18 -1.97
C ILE A 209 -19.80 -24.93 -2.11
N SER A 210 -18.47 -25.11 -2.09
CA SER A 210 -17.45 -24.06 -2.09
C SER A 210 -17.28 -23.31 -3.42
N THR A 211 -18.39 -22.77 -3.94
CA THR A 211 -18.51 -22.15 -5.29
C THR A 211 -18.90 -20.68 -5.21
N VAL A 212 -18.56 -20.02 -4.12
CA VAL A 212 -18.82 -18.60 -3.87
C VAL A 212 -17.50 -17.98 -3.38
N PRO A 213 -16.99 -16.92 -4.03
CA PRO A 213 -15.75 -16.31 -3.60
C PRO A 213 -15.93 -15.55 -2.28
N GLY A 214 -14.91 -15.61 -1.43
CA GLY A 214 -14.77 -14.69 -0.30
C GLY A 214 -13.88 -13.52 -0.69
N ALA A 215 -14.00 -12.37 -0.02
CA ALA A 215 -13.24 -11.17 -0.39
C ALA A 215 -11.72 -11.41 -0.44
N MET A 216 -11.16 -12.26 0.43
CA MET A 216 -9.73 -12.63 0.38
C MET A 216 -9.28 -13.36 -0.91
N GLU A 217 -10.19 -13.93 -1.69
CA GLU A 217 -9.86 -14.77 -2.86
C GLU A 217 -9.34 -13.97 -4.06
N GLU A 218 -9.79 -12.74 -4.26
CA GLU A 218 -9.48 -11.94 -5.43
C GLU A 218 -8.64 -10.71 -5.10
N ASP A 219 -7.63 -10.41 -5.92
CA ASP A 219 -6.77 -9.22 -5.74
C ASP A 219 -7.56 -7.89 -5.80
N ALA A 220 -8.75 -7.88 -6.40
CA ALA A 220 -9.62 -6.70 -6.49
C ALA A 220 -10.48 -6.47 -5.22
N THR A 221 -10.52 -7.43 -4.30
CA THR A 221 -11.37 -7.37 -3.10
C THR A 221 -10.66 -7.75 -1.80
N SER A 222 -9.45 -8.33 -1.85
CA SER A 222 -8.77 -8.88 -0.67
C SER A 222 -8.42 -7.83 0.38
N MET A 223 -8.05 -6.60 -0.02
CA MET A 223 -7.84 -5.49 0.93
C MET A 223 -9.07 -5.14 1.78
N ARG A 224 -10.27 -5.49 1.32
CA ARG A 224 -11.53 -5.19 2.03
C ARG A 224 -11.63 -5.99 3.33
N ASP A 225 -11.15 -7.23 3.30
CA ASP A 225 -11.20 -8.13 4.45
C ASP A 225 -10.20 -7.71 5.53
N ILE A 226 -10.69 -7.57 6.75
CA ILE A 226 -9.91 -7.24 7.95
C ILE A 226 -8.72 -8.19 8.13
N MET A 227 -8.82 -9.46 7.75
CA MET A 227 -7.74 -10.45 7.88
C MET A 227 -6.60 -10.30 6.87
N PHE A 228 -6.76 -9.49 5.82
CA PHE A 228 -5.67 -9.12 4.91
C PHE A 228 -4.49 -8.55 5.70
N TYR A 229 -4.74 -7.55 6.53
CA TYR A 229 -3.67 -6.82 7.21
C TYR A 229 -2.93 -7.67 8.24
N PRO A 230 -3.57 -8.37 9.22
CA PRO A 230 -2.87 -9.26 10.15
C PRO A 230 -2.06 -10.35 9.45
N PHE A 231 -2.58 -10.89 8.34
CA PHE A 231 -1.88 -11.90 7.58
C PHE A 231 -0.69 -11.31 6.81
N HIS A 232 -0.84 -10.18 6.13
CA HIS A 232 0.27 -9.48 5.47
C HIS A 232 1.30 -8.94 6.46
N THR A 233 0.95 -8.53 7.67
CA THR A 233 1.94 -8.24 8.74
C THR A 233 2.74 -9.50 9.13
N SER A 234 2.14 -10.70 9.04
CA SER A 234 2.89 -11.95 9.25
C SER A 234 3.90 -12.21 8.11
N ILE A 235 3.53 -11.89 6.86
CA ILE A 235 4.39 -11.98 5.67
C ILE A 235 5.52 -10.94 5.76
N ASP A 236 5.21 -9.68 6.06
CA ASP A 236 6.19 -8.61 6.26
C ASP A 236 7.22 -8.97 7.34
N SER A 237 6.79 -9.67 8.40
CA SER A 237 7.71 -10.17 9.44
C SER A 237 8.80 -11.12 8.91
N ILE A 238 8.59 -11.78 7.77
CA ILE A 238 9.59 -12.63 7.10
C ILE A 238 10.66 -11.75 6.47
N PHE A 239 10.25 -10.74 5.69
CA PHE A 239 11.16 -9.79 5.05
C PHE A 239 11.92 -8.96 6.08
N LYS A 240 11.24 -8.50 7.13
CA LYS A 240 11.83 -7.80 8.27
C LYS A 240 12.89 -8.63 9.00
N ARG A 241 12.75 -9.95 9.09
CA ARG A 241 13.80 -10.83 9.66
C ARG A 241 15.06 -10.85 8.80
N HIS A 242 14.93 -10.87 7.48
CA HIS A 242 16.08 -10.76 6.57
C HIS A 242 16.71 -9.36 6.63
N LYS A 243 15.92 -8.31 6.42
CA LYS A 243 16.37 -6.91 6.43
C LYS A 243 17.09 -6.52 7.74
N ASN A 244 16.60 -6.99 8.89
CA ASN A 244 17.25 -6.78 10.21
C ASN A 244 18.61 -7.47 10.38
N ARG A 245 19.00 -8.40 9.49
CA ARG A 245 20.31 -9.06 9.51
C ARG A 245 21.32 -8.34 8.62
N LEU A 246 20.87 -7.56 7.64
CA LEU A 246 21.76 -6.76 6.79
C LEU A 246 22.53 -5.74 7.64
N GLU A 247 23.76 -5.46 7.25
CA GLU A 247 24.56 -4.43 7.93
C GLU A 247 23.87 -3.06 7.79
N PRO A 248 23.75 -2.28 8.88
CA PRO A 248 23.26 -0.91 8.84
C PRO A 248 24.00 -0.05 7.81
N TYR A 249 23.32 0.96 7.25
CA TYR A 249 23.96 1.85 6.28
C TYR A 249 25.01 2.73 6.97
N MET A 250 26.28 2.55 6.59
CA MET A 250 27.33 3.47 6.98
C MET A 250 27.00 4.84 6.40
N LEU A 251 26.69 5.79 7.28
CA LEU A 251 26.74 7.21 6.96
C LEU A 251 28.21 7.60 6.83
N SER A 252 28.87 7.16 5.76
CA SER A 252 30.19 7.67 5.45
C SER A 252 30.05 9.17 5.23
N GLN A 253 30.68 9.96 6.11
CA GLN A 253 31.10 11.31 5.77
C GLN A 253 32.26 11.23 4.76
N GLN A 254 32.04 10.54 3.65
CA GLN A 254 32.83 10.74 2.45
C GLN A 254 32.53 12.17 2.02
N LYS A 255 33.42 13.08 2.45
CA LYS A 255 33.81 14.20 1.63
C LYS A 255 34.35 13.60 0.34
N ASP A 256 33.44 13.31 -0.60
CA ASP A 256 33.83 12.91 -1.92
C ASP A 256 34.72 14.03 -2.46
N GLU A 257 35.99 13.71 -2.70
CA GLU A 257 36.99 14.64 -3.22
C GLU A 257 36.57 15.16 -4.63
N TYR A 258 35.55 14.50 -5.21
CA TYR A 258 34.85 14.75 -6.46
C TYR A 258 33.46 15.41 -6.29
N ALA A 259 33.08 15.92 -5.10
CA ALA A 259 31.80 16.60 -4.87
C ALA A 259 31.55 17.80 -5.81
N HIS A 260 32.60 18.30 -6.47
CA HIS A 260 32.53 19.32 -7.53
C HIS A 260 31.86 18.87 -8.84
N GLU A 261 31.53 17.58 -9.00
CA GLU A 261 30.88 17.00 -10.19
C GLU A 261 29.43 16.54 -9.97
N ILE A 262 28.93 16.56 -8.73
CA ILE A 262 27.57 16.12 -8.39
C ILE A 262 26.55 17.20 -8.79
N ASN A 263 26.08 17.13 -10.04
CA ASN A 263 25.10 18.06 -10.59
C ASN A 263 23.64 17.66 -10.30
N THR A 264 23.38 16.45 -9.78
CA THR A 264 22.04 15.92 -9.50
C THR A 264 22.01 15.13 -8.19
N ALA A 265 20.88 15.21 -7.47
CA ALA A 265 20.61 14.47 -6.25
C ALA A 265 19.21 13.85 -6.28
N THR A 266 19.02 12.72 -5.61
CA THR A 266 17.71 12.08 -5.42
C THR A 266 17.13 12.48 -4.07
N VAL A 267 16.04 13.25 -4.09
CA VAL A 267 15.24 13.56 -2.90
C VAL A 267 14.28 12.40 -2.66
N ARG A 268 14.22 11.89 -1.42
CA ARG A 268 13.26 10.86 -0.99
C ARG A 268 12.46 11.43 0.18
N LEU A 269 11.15 11.55 0.02
CA LEU A 269 10.24 12.08 1.03
C LEU A 269 9.50 10.92 1.71
N PHE A 270 9.54 10.88 3.04
CA PHE A 270 8.87 9.86 3.85
C PHE A 270 7.95 10.51 4.88
N LEU A 271 6.87 9.81 5.22
CA LEU A 271 5.94 10.16 6.29
C LEU A 271 5.72 8.94 7.20
N GLY A 272 5.46 9.20 8.47
CA GLY A 272 5.15 8.15 9.44
C GLY A 272 4.63 8.75 10.76
N PRO A 273 3.90 7.97 11.57
CA PRO A 273 3.36 8.43 12.84
C PRO A 273 4.46 8.80 13.83
N LYS A 274 4.26 9.88 14.58
CA LYS A 274 5.23 10.35 15.59
C LYS A 274 5.03 9.70 16.96
N HIS A 275 3.79 9.42 17.33
CA HIS A 275 3.43 8.87 18.65
C HIS A 275 2.58 7.61 18.50
N ASP A 276 2.62 6.74 19.51
CA ASP A 276 1.65 5.65 19.67
C ASP A 276 0.32 6.15 20.27
N LEU A 277 -0.66 5.25 20.43
CA LEU A 277 -1.98 5.56 20.99
C LEU A 277 -1.94 6.19 22.40
N ASN A 278 -0.87 5.97 23.17
CA ASN A 278 -0.72 6.52 24.51
C ASN A 278 -0.03 7.89 24.50
N GLY A 279 0.24 8.45 23.31
CA GLY A 279 1.00 9.70 23.14
C GLY A 279 2.50 9.55 23.35
N ARG A 280 3.03 8.32 23.48
CA ARG A 280 4.47 8.09 23.63
C ARG A 280 5.16 8.26 22.28
N LEU A 281 6.25 9.01 22.25
CA LEU A 281 7.11 9.14 21.07
C LEU A 281 7.70 7.77 20.67
N TYR A 282 7.59 7.41 19.40
CA TYR A 282 8.32 6.25 18.87
C TYR A 282 9.82 6.54 18.87
N ASN A 283 10.64 5.57 19.26
CA ASN A 283 12.07 5.66 18.99
C ASN A 283 12.35 5.35 17.51
N VAL A 284 13.53 5.72 16.99
CA VAL A 284 13.80 5.65 15.55
C VAL A 284 13.77 4.21 14.98
N GLU A 285 14.11 3.21 15.79
CA GLU A 285 14.01 1.79 15.41
C GLU A 285 12.56 1.27 15.40
N GLU A 286 11.66 1.82 16.22
CA GLU A 286 10.22 1.54 16.13
C GLU A 286 9.59 2.29 14.96
N GLN A 287 9.99 3.54 14.75
CA GLN A 287 9.39 4.43 13.78
C GLN A 287 9.71 4.03 12.34
N ARG A 288 10.92 3.53 12.05
CA ARG A 288 11.35 3.21 10.67
C ARG A 288 10.47 2.17 9.97
N ASP A 289 9.90 1.21 10.71
CA ASP A 289 8.97 0.21 10.18
C ASP A 289 7.55 0.78 9.92
N LEU A 290 7.30 2.03 10.31
CA LEU A 290 6.06 2.78 10.09
C LEU A 290 6.26 3.95 9.10
N MET A 291 7.48 4.13 8.58
CA MET A 291 7.77 5.13 7.56
C MET A 291 7.38 4.60 6.19
N PHE A 292 6.47 5.30 5.51
CA PHE A 292 6.11 5.06 4.12
C PHE A 292 6.60 6.18 3.23
N ILE A 293 7.11 5.83 2.04
CA ILE A 293 7.53 6.83 1.06
C ILE A 293 6.30 7.59 0.52
N MET A 294 6.47 8.89 0.37
CA MET A 294 5.51 9.82 -0.23
C MET A 294 5.89 10.15 -1.67
N ASP A 295 7.18 10.42 -1.91
CA ASP A 295 7.69 10.78 -3.23
C ASP A 295 9.21 10.48 -3.34
N THR A 296 9.69 10.29 -4.56
CA THR A 296 11.13 10.27 -4.89
C THR A 296 11.36 10.90 -6.27
N PHE A 297 12.27 11.85 -6.34
CA PHE A 297 12.57 12.58 -7.57
C PHE A 297 14.03 13.01 -7.63
N THR A 298 14.55 13.20 -8.84
CA THR A 298 15.87 13.78 -9.07
C THR A 298 15.76 15.28 -9.27
N ILE A 299 16.66 16.03 -8.63
CA ILE A 299 16.77 17.49 -8.75
C ILE A 299 18.22 17.87 -9.00
N SER A 300 18.45 18.88 -9.83
CA SER A 300 19.78 19.47 -9.97
C SER A 300 20.07 20.38 -8.78
N LEU A 301 21.15 20.10 -8.05
CA LEU A 301 21.62 20.97 -6.97
C LEU A 301 22.58 22.03 -7.54
N PRO A 302 22.62 23.25 -6.95
CA PRO A 302 23.66 24.21 -7.29
C PRO A 302 25.02 23.68 -6.83
N LYS A 303 26.06 23.92 -7.64
CA LYS A 303 27.44 23.45 -7.42
C LYS A 303 28.03 23.80 -6.04
N GLY A 304 27.54 24.86 -5.40
CA GLY A 304 28.06 25.35 -4.12
C GLY A 304 29.49 25.94 -4.22
N THR A 305 30.14 26.05 -3.07
CA THR A 305 31.50 26.59 -2.88
C THR A 305 32.40 25.55 -2.21
N LYS A 306 33.72 25.81 -2.10
CA LYS A 306 34.65 24.89 -1.40
C LYS A 306 34.42 24.88 0.11
N GLU A 307 33.92 25.99 0.62
CA GLU A 307 33.60 26.24 2.02
C GLU A 307 32.23 25.66 2.41
N GLY A 308 31.42 25.25 1.43
CA GLY A 308 30.04 24.83 1.58
C GLY A 308 29.04 25.97 1.31
N LEU A 309 27.92 25.63 0.68
CA LEU A 309 26.79 26.53 0.51
C LEU A 309 25.64 26.02 1.39
N GLU A 310 25.36 26.72 2.48
CA GLU A 310 24.22 26.42 3.34
C GLU A 310 22.91 26.79 2.63
N MET A 311 21.95 25.87 2.65
CA MET A 311 20.65 26.04 1.99
C MET A 311 19.53 25.46 2.85
N TYR A 312 18.36 26.11 2.81
CA TYR A 312 17.14 25.56 3.41
C TYR A 312 16.42 24.66 2.40
N LEU A 313 16.25 23.38 2.74
CA LEU A 313 15.27 22.52 2.08
C LEU A 313 13.91 22.75 2.77
N PHE A 314 12.96 23.32 2.02
CA PHE A 314 11.60 23.56 2.50
C PHE A 314 10.63 22.60 1.81
N ALA A 315 9.85 21.87 2.60
CA ALA A 315 8.74 21.05 2.14
C ALA A 315 7.46 21.52 2.83
N MET A 316 6.37 21.63 2.07
CA MET A 316 5.07 22.08 2.56
C MET A 316 4.01 21.07 2.14
N ILE A 317 3.18 20.66 3.10
CA ILE A 317 1.99 19.86 2.85
C ILE A 317 0.81 20.82 2.97
N THR A 318 0.03 20.96 1.90
CA THR A 318 -1.21 21.74 1.87
C THR A 318 -2.41 20.80 1.72
N ASN A 319 -3.61 21.31 1.94
CA ASN A 319 -4.82 20.57 1.63
C ASN A 319 -5.04 20.56 0.10
N ASP A 320 -5.16 19.37 -0.49
CA ASP A 320 -5.35 19.21 -1.94
C ASP A 320 -6.75 19.68 -2.39
N ASP A 321 -7.78 19.56 -1.54
CA ASP A 321 -9.12 20.10 -1.84
C ASP A 321 -9.13 21.63 -1.99
N GLU A 322 -8.15 22.32 -1.39
CA GLU A 322 -7.97 23.78 -1.48
C GLU A 322 -7.02 24.20 -2.61
N SER A 323 -6.25 23.27 -3.16
CA SER A 323 -5.14 23.53 -4.10
C SER A 323 -5.37 22.93 -5.50
N SER A 324 -6.21 21.89 -5.62
CA SER A 324 -6.42 21.14 -6.85
C SER A 324 -7.38 21.84 -7.81
N VAL A 325 -6.93 22.08 -9.05
CA VAL A 325 -7.79 22.54 -10.14
C VAL A 325 -8.40 21.31 -10.81
N LYS A 326 -9.71 21.08 -10.59
CA LYS A 326 -10.45 19.95 -11.19
C LYS A 326 -10.57 20.15 -12.71
N GLN A 327 -9.61 19.62 -13.46
CA GLN A 327 -9.55 19.73 -14.92
C GLN A 327 -10.61 18.84 -15.60
N LEU A 328 -11.64 19.47 -16.15
CA LEU A 328 -12.71 18.79 -16.89
C LEU A 328 -12.30 18.46 -18.33
N SER A 329 -11.47 17.42 -18.46
CA SER A 329 -11.30 16.56 -19.64
C SER A 329 -10.54 17.06 -20.90
N SER A 330 -10.10 16.04 -21.66
CA SER A 330 -9.72 16.01 -23.09
C SER A 330 -8.28 16.40 -23.48
N ASN A 331 -7.66 15.52 -24.29
CA ASN A 331 -6.36 15.65 -24.97
C ASN A 331 -5.08 15.77 -24.12
N MET A 332 -4.99 15.01 -23.02
CA MET A 332 -3.67 14.65 -22.47
C MET A 332 -3.00 13.56 -23.31
N THR A 333 -2.25 13.97 -24.35
CA THR A 333 -1.00 13.29 -24.75
C THR A 333 0.14 13.63 -23.78
N GLN A 334 -0.19 13.80 -22.50
CA GLN A 334 0.81 13.83 -21.44
C GLN A 334 1.24 12.38 -21.28
N SER A 335 2.52 12.08 -21.54
CA SER A 335 3.10 10.79 -21.21
C SER A 335 2.77 10.50 -19.75
N CYS A 336 2.04 9.42 -19.49
CA CYS A 336 1.76 8.97 -18.13
C CYS A 336 3.10 8.89 -17.40
N GLN A 337 3.32 9.77 -16.42
CA GLN A 337 4.44 9.60 -15.51
C GLN A 337 4.11 8.35 -14.69
N GLN A 338 4.73 7.24 -15.07
CA GLN A 338 4.48 5.94 -14.45
C GLN A 338 4.70 6.07 -12.95
N ALA A 339 3.79 5.48 -12.16
CA ALA A 339 3.84 5.45 -10.70
C ALA A 339 4.95 4.50 -10.19
N TYR A 340 6.18 4.76 -10.63
CA TYR A 340 7.28 3.80 -10.58
C TYR A 340 7.69 3.41 -9.17
N ILE A 341 7.42 4.28 -8.19
CA ILE A 341 7.74 4.07 -6.78
C ILE A 341 7.21 2.72 -6.29
N MET A 342 5.95 2.40 -6.59
CA MET A 342 5.32 1.16 -6.15
C MET A 342 5.08 0.19 -7.32
N CYS A 343 5.01 0.67 -8.56
CA CYS A 343 4.67 -0.13 -9.74
C CYS A 343 5.84 -0.37 -10.71
N GLY A 344 7.05 0.12 -10.41
CA GLY A 344 8.20 0.05 -11.31
C GLY A 344 7.98 0.70 -12.68
N ILE A 345 8.82 0.37 -13.64
CA ILE A 345 8.66 0.74 -15.06
C ILE A 345 8.51 -0.54 -15.87
N PHE A 346 7.40 -0.68 -16.59
CA PHE A 346 7.12 -1.88 -17.36
C PHE A 346 8.14 -2.06 -18.50
N GLY A 347 8.85 -3.19 -18.51
CA GLY A 347 9.87 -3.51 -19.51
C GLY A 347 11.24 -2.84 -19.30
N GLU A 348 11.40 -2.00 -18.28
CA GLU A 348 12.67 -1.34 -17.95
C GLU A 348 13.17 -1.73 -16.54
N LYS A 349 14.28 -1.13 -16.12
CA LYS A 349 14.82 -1.28 -14.76
C LYS A 349 14.14 -0.32 -13.79
N TYR A 350 14.09 -0.71 -12.53
CA TYR A 350 13.63 0.19 -11.47
C TYR A 350 14.60 1.39 -11.34
N PRO A 351 14.11 2.65 -11.38
CA PRO A 351 14.97 3.82 -11.60
C PRO A 351 15.74 4.33 -10.37
N ASP A 352 15.67 3.63 -9.22
CA ASP A 352 16.57 3.86 -8.07
C ASP A 352 17.36 2.58 -7.76
N ALA A 353 18.69 2.63 -7.87
CA ALA A 353 19.56 1.50 -7.60
C ALA A 353 19.66 1.12 -6.11
N ARG A 354 19.17 1.96 -5.19
CA ARG A 354 19.10 1.62 -3.76
C ARG A 354 18.03 0.56 -3.47
N PRO A 355 18.15 -0.21 -2.38
CA PRO A 355 17.06 -1.02 -1.86
C PRO A 355 15.78 -0.20 -1.67
N MET A 356 14.64 -0.82 -1.94
CA MET A 356 13.35 -0.17 -1.75
C MET A 356 13.11 0.08 -0.25
N ASN A 357 12.50 1.22 0.06
CA ASN A 357 12.43 1.83 1.40
C ASN A 357 13.77 2.38 1.97
N TYR A 358 14.84 2.53 1.17
CA TYR A 358 16.08 3.19 1.62
C TYR A 358 15.83 4.62 2.13
N PRO A 359 16.32 5.02 3.32
CA PRO A 359 17.28 4.30 4.19
C PRO A 359 16.65 3.47 5.33
N PHE A 360 15.31 3.45 5.44
CA PHE A 360 14.58 2.84 6.56
C PHE A 360 14.42 1.31 6.46
N ASP A 361 14.75 0.73 5.29
CA ASP A 361 14.71 -0.72 5.07
C ASP A 361 15.68 -1.52 5.95
N ARG A 362 16.68 -0.87 6.57
CA ARG A 362 17.64 -1.52 7.48
C ARG A 362 17.55 -0.96 8.90
N ARG A 363 18.15 -1.70 9.83
CA ARG A 363 18.52 -1.15 11.15
C ARG A 363 19.41 0.05 10.96
N LEU A 364 19.16 1.07 11.77
CA LEU A 364 20.04 2.21 11.90
C LEU A 364 21.23 1.81 12.78
N TYR A 365 22.35 2.51 12.64
CA TYR A 365 23.39 2.43 13.66
C TYR A 365 22.81 2.99 14.96
N ALA A 366 22.67 2.12 15.96
CA ALA A 366 22.74 2.60 17.33
C ALA A 366 24.09 3.30 17.46
N ALA A 367 24.08 4.61 17.70
CA ALA A 367 25.31 5.34 18.03
C ALA A 367 26.02 4.53 19.13
N GLN A 368 27.29 4.17 18.90
CA GLN A 368 28.04 3.48 19.93
C GLN A 368 28.01 4.36 21.17
N LYS A 369 27.75 3.76 22.34
CA LYS A 369 28.06 4.43 23.59
C LYS A 369 29.57 4.67 23.58
N GLU A 370 29.98 5.91 23.34
CA GLU A 370 31.36 6.30 23.57
C GLU A 370 31.66 6.05 25.05
N GLU A 371 32.67 5.22 25.32
CA GLU A 371 33.17 4.98 26.67
C GLU A 371 33.95 6.20 27.15
N ASP A 372 33.24 7.29 27.51
CA ASP A 372 33.76 8.32 28.41
C ASP A 372 32.64 9.26 28.93
N GLY A 373 31.99 8.84 30.03
CA GLY A 373 31.51 9.72 31.12
C GLY A 373 30.45 10.81 30.86
N LEU A 374 30.02 11.07 29.62
CA LEU A 374 29.10 12.16 29.28
C LEU A 374 27.97 11.67 28.37
N GLU A 375 26.76 11.56 28.91
CA GLU A 375 25.56 11.38 28.09
C GLU A 375 25.30 12.63 27.23
N GLN A 376 25.75 12.61 25.98
CA GLN A 376 25.29 13.55 24.96
C GLN A 376 24.41 12.86 23.91
N GLU A 377 23.23 13.44 23.76
CA GLU A 377 22.14 13.01 22.89
C GLU A 377 22.49 13.08 21.39
N ALA A 378 23.28 12.13 20.89
CA ALA A 378 23.85 12.16 19.54
C ALA A 378 22.83 12.11 18.37
N PHE A 379 21.54 11.83 18.64
CA PHE A 379 20.48 11.80 17.62
C PHE A 379 19.37 12.85 17.80
N SER A 380 19.19 13.47 18.97
CA SER A 380 18.18 14.54 19.17
C SER A 380 18.68 15.93 18.77
N LYS A 381 20.01 16.10 18.65
CA LYS A 381 20.68 17.38 18.41
C LYS A 381 21.23 17.58 17.00
N HIS A 382 21.10 16.60 16.10
CA HIS A 382 21.40 16.84 14.69
C HIS A 382 20.35 17.83 14.12
N PRO A 383 20.74 18.86 13.35
CA PRO A 383 19.81 19.91 12.89
C PRO A 383 18.67 19.43 11.97
N LEU A 384 18.70 18.16 11.53
CA LEU A 384 17.64 17.50 10.77
C LEU A 384 16.54 16.86 11.64
N TRP A 385 16.79 16.61 12.93
CA TRP A 385 15.87 15.88 13.83
C TRP A 385 15.64 16.57 15.19
N ALA A 386 16.27 17.71 15.45
CA ALA A 386 15.91 18.57 16.56
C ALA A 386 14.46 19.08 16.39
N PRO A 387 13.66 19.15 17.48
CA PRO A 387 12.35 19.81 17.40
C PRO A 387 12.56 21.28 17.03
N ALA A 388 11.87 21.74 15.98
CA ALA A 388 11.85 23.16 15.64
C ALA A 388 11.48 23.97 16.90
N PRO A 389 12.22 25.04 17.23
CA PRO A 389 11.93 25.82 18.43
C PRO A 389 10.49 26.29 18.36
N ARG A 390 9.72 26.08 19.44
CA ARG A 390 8.35 26.62 19.53
C ARG A 390 8.43 28.11 19.21
N ALA A 391 7.70 28.53 18.18
CA ALA A 391 7.52 29.95 17.92
C ALA A 391 6.97 30.59 19.19
N SER A 392 7.79 31.42 19.84
CA SER A 392 7.34 32.25 20.95
C SER A 392 6.18 33.11 20.43
N PRO A 393 5.08 33.27 21.20
CA PRO A 393 4.01 34.15 20.77
C PRO A 393 4.59 35.56 20.58
N LEU A 394 4.52 36.08 19.35
CA LEU A 394 4.96 37.44 19.03
C LEU A 394 4.02 38.43 19.70
N SER A 395 4.34 38.76 20.95
CA SER A 395 3.72 39.85 21.68
C SER A 395 4.15 41.19 21.07
N GLY A 396 3.27 41.80 20.27
CA GLY A 396 3.38 43.20 19.88
C GLY A 396 4.15 43.46 18.58
N VAL A 397 3.47 43.33 17.45
CA VAL A 397 3.63 44.28 16.33
C VAL A 397 2.27 44.89 16.06
N ALA A 398 2.23 46.23 15.98
CA ALA A 398 0.99 46.98 15.86
C ALA A 398 0.28 46.76 14.52
N SER A 399 -1.03 46.96 14.53
CA SER A 399 -1.85 47.05 13.33
C SER A 399 -1.40 48.20 12.44
N ASN A 400 -0.84 47.89 11.28
CA ASN A 400 -0.80 48.80 10.13
C ASN A 400 -1.71 48.25 9.03
N THR A 401 -3.01 48.42 9.24
CA THR A 401 -3.96 48.57 8.16
C THR A 401 -3.62 49.87 7.40
N ASP A 402 -2.83 49.77 6.33
CA ASP A 402 -2.82 50.79 5.27
C ASP A 402 -2.10 50.27 4.02
N CYS A 403 -2.88 49.78 3.06
CA CYS A 403 -2.50 49.88 1.65
C CYS A 403 -3.67 50.54 0.92
N ALA A 404 -3.69 51.87 1.02
CA ALA A 404 -4.79 52.68 0.53
C ALA A 404 -4.91 52.60 -1.00
N ILE A 405 -6.12 52.29 -1.45
CA ILE A 405 -6.61 52.51 -2.81
C ILE A 405 -6.33 53.97 -3.18
N ARG A 406 -5.47 54.21 -4.18
CA ARG A 406 -5.40 55.52 -4.85
C ARG A 406 -6.39 55.55 -6.00
N SER A 407 -7.47 56.27 -5.77
CA SER A 407 -8.46 56.66 -6.75
C SER A 407 -7.87 57.52 -7.88
N ASN A 408 -8.48 57.43 -9.05
CA ASN A 408 -8.42 58.46 -10.08
C ASN A 408 -9.87 58.77 -10.52
N PRO A 409 -10.38 60.01 -10.36
CA PRO A 409 -11.80 60.32 -10.56
C PRO A 409 -12.13 60.90 -11.95
N ALA A 410 -13.44 61.09 -12.19
CA ALA A 410 -14.10 61.55 -13.41
C ALA A 410 -14.20 60.48 -14.53
N MET A 411 -15.34 60.31 -15.22
CA MET A 411 -16.57 61.10 -15.27
C MET A 411 -17.75 60.20 -15.71
N VAL A 412 -18.99 60.52 -15.28
CA VAL A 412 -20.25 60.49 -16.06
C VAL A 412 -21.44 60.63 -15.10
N HIS A 413 -22.35 61.57 -15.40
CA HIS A 413 -23.61 61.75 -14.67
C HIS A 413 -24.61 60.64 -15.02
N GLY A 414 -25.38 60.19 -14.02
CA GLY A 414 -26.30 59.07 -14.18
C GLY A 414 -27.58 59.35 -14.97
N GLN A 415 -28.41 58.32 -15.08
CA GLN A 415 -29.85 58.48 -14.90
C GLN A 415 -30.55 57.22 -14.41
N ASP A 416 -31.63 57.50 -13.71
CA ASP A 416 -32.55 56.67 -12.94
C ASP A 416 -33.27 55.57 -13.75
N SER A 417 -33.54 54.42 -13.12
CA SER A 417 -34.86 53.75 -13.07
C SER A 417 -34.75 52.31 -12.56
N GLY A 418 -35.48 52.00 -11.49
CA GLY A 418 -35.53 50.65 -10.92
C GLY A 418 -36.75 49.84 -11.38
N ARG A 419 -36.69 48.50 -11.25
CA ARG A 419 -37.85 47.69 -10.85
C ARG A 419 -37.46 46.31 -10.33
N GLN A 420 -38.23 45.85 -9.34
CA GLN A 420 -38.17 44.51 -8.75
C GLN A 420 -38.54 43.43 -9.78
N ARG A 421 -38.11 42.18 -9.54
CA ARG A 421 -38.80 41.00 -10.05
C ARG A 421 -39.22 40.10 -8.90
N GLN A 422 -40.53 39.86 -8.79
CA GLN A 422 -41.09 38.75 -8.04
C GLN A 422 -41.36 37.55 -8.98
N ARG A 423 -41.55 36.40 -8.35
CA ARG A 423 -41.99 35.08 -8.86
C ARG A 423 -43.08 35.14 -9.95
N SER A 424 -43.09 34.15 -10.86
CA SER A 424 -44.13 33.09 -10.91
C SER A 424 -44.03 32.19 -12.16
N ASP A 425 -43.95 30.87 -11.95
CA ASP A 425 -44.53 29.83 -12.84
C ASP A 425 -46.08 29.95 -12.82
N PRO A 426 -46.91 29.32 -13.72
CA PRO A 426 -46.65 28.01 -14.34
C PRO A 426 -47.24 27.70 -15.75
N ASP A 427 -46.94 26.47 -16.20
CA ASP A 427 -47.79 25.48 -16.92
C ASP A 427 -48.32 25.63 -18.37
N LEU A 428 -48.31 24.45 -19.03
CA LEU A 428 -49.38 23.75 -19.78
C LEU A 428 -49.30 23.54 -21.32
N LEU A 429 -49.76 22.32 -21.69
CA LEU A 429 -50.15 21.76 -23.01
C LEU A 429 -49.05 21.21 -23.96
N SER A 430 -49.24 20.12 -24.72
CA SER A 430 -49.98 18.83 -24.55
C SER A 430 -49.84 17.99 -25.84
N ASP A 431 -49.70 16.67 -25.72
CA ASP A 431 -50.10 15.56 -26.64
C ASP A 431 -50.06 15.68 -28.18
N ILE A 432 -49.60 14.60 -28.85
CA ILE A 432 -50.46 13.72 -29.69
C ILE A 432 -49.69 12.47 -30.23
N ASP A 433 -50.07 11.32 -29.65
CA ASP A 433 -50.49 10.06 -30.31
C ASP A 433 -49.52 9.15 -31.12
N SER A 434 -50.06 7.99 -31.54
CA SER A 434 -49.43 6.66 -31.57
C SER A 434 -49.88 5.80 -32.77
N ARG A 435 -49.14 4.69 -33.04
CA ARG A 435 -49.51 3.46 -33.81
C ARG A 435 -48.29 2.50 -33.79
N GLN A 436 -48.34 1.25 -33.31
CA GLN A 436 -48.90 0.02 -33.93
C GLN A 436 -48.41 -0.23 -35.38
N LEU A 437 -47.90 -1.39 -35.84
CA LEU A 437 -47.77 -2.78 -35.34
C LEU A 437 -46.31 -3.31 -35.62
N THR A 438 -45.87 -4.58 -35.58
CA THR A 438 -46.50 -5.94 -35.60
C THR A 438 -45.56 -7.03 -35.03
N SER A 439 -46.11 -8.18 -34.64
CA SER A 439 -45.43 -9.42 -34.24
C SER A 439 -45.19 -10.41 -35.41
N VAL A 440 -44.06 -11.14 -35.44
CA VAL A 440 -43.93 -12.44 -36.15
C VAL A 440 -42.94 -13.38 -35.43
N ASP A 441 -43.44 -14.58 -35.13
CA ASP A 441 -42.77 -15.90 -34.96
C ASP A 441 -43.85 -16.91 -35.48
N PRO A 442 -43.59 -18.15 -36.01
CA PRO A 442 -42.52 -19.06 -35.57
C PRO A 442 -41.92 -20.10 -36.59
N SER A 443 -40.94 -20.86 -36.07
CA SER A 443 -40.79 -22.33 -36.21
C SER A 443 -39.91 -23.01 -37.31
N THR A 444 -39.18 -24.05 -36.85
CA THR A 444 -38.51 -25.17 -37.59
C THR A 444 -37.24 -24.82 -38.41
N ASN A 445 -36.25 -25.70 -38.63
CA ASN A 445 -36.20 -27.17 -38.46
C ASN A 445 -34.76 -27.76 -38.31
N ASN A 446 -34.66 -28.93 -37.66
CA ASN A 446 -33.74 -30.07 -37.90
C ASN A 446 -32.19 -29.97 -37.99
N SER A 447 -31.53 -30.69 -37.07
CA SER A 447 -30.48 -31.72 -37.24
C SER A 447 -29.33 -31.58 -38.27
N SER A 448 -28.10 -31.63 -37.75
CA SER A 448 -26.95 -32.41 -38.27
C SER A 448 -25.96 -32.65 -37.13
#